data_AF-A0A959CNW5-F1
#
_entry.id   AF-A0A959CNW5-F1
#
_cell.length_a   1.000
_cell.length_b   1.000
_cell.length_c   1.000
_cell.angle_alpha   90.00
_cell.angle_beta   90.00
_cell.angle_gamma   90.00
#
_symmetry.space_group_name_H-M   'P 1'
#
loop_
_entity.id
_entity.type
_entity.pdbx_description
1 polymer ?
#
loop_
_entity_poly.entity_id
_entity_poly.type
_entity_poly.pdbx_seq_one_letter_code
_entity_poly.pdbx_strand_id
1 'polypeptide(L)'
;MSYHEHNRKTLEEALGRLPSYRPPESLWGRIESELAREENEKPLRHALEQLPAYSPPPSVWETVEAGLDRGERQPRIRRLAWLAAAASVAALVAWAVFYLPAEPGIKPVYTYETEEVAPGMFANNWDADEAALRAVVEQFARDPWAKTHNQHGRMLEDWQELEEARAEVKEIMELYGKDARLVRQMGEIERERSRLVKAMATGI
;
A
#
# COMPACT_ATOMS: atom_id res chain seq x y z
N MET A 1 21.51 -30.41 -29.57
CA MET A 1 21.81 -29.01 -29.95
C MET A 1 22.76 -28.45 -28.90
N SER A 2 23.99 -28.17 -29.30
CA SER A 2 25.04 -27.62 -28.42
C SER A 2 24.93 -26.09 -28.46
N TYR A 3 24.57 -25.46 -27.35
CA TYR A 3 24.55 -24.00 -27.24
C TYR A 3 26.00 -23.52 -27.10
N HIS A 4 26.59 -23.02 -28.18
CA HIS A 4 27.86 -22.34 -28.09
C HIS A 4 27.59 -20.88 -27.71
N GLU A 5 28.05 -20.47 -26.54
CA GLU A 5 27.98 -19.09 -26.09
C GLU A 5 28.91 -18.24 -26.96
N HIS A 6 28.30 -17.41 -27.82
CA HIS A 6 29.01 -16.66 -28.87
C HIS A 6 29.95 -15.59 -28.28
N ASN A 7 29.73 -15.19 -27.02
CA ASN A 7 30.44 -14.09 -26.37
C ASN A 7 31.37 -14.52 -25.22
N ARG A 8 31.66 -15.82 -25.07
CA ARG A 8 32.48 -16.34 -23.97
C ARG A 8 33.83 -15.60 -23.81
N LYS A 9 34.51 -15.34 -24.92
CA LYS A 9 35.81 -14.63 -24.91
C LYS A 9 35.66 -13.17 -24.46
N THR A 10 34.62 -12.50 -24.92
CA THR A 10 34.30 -11.12 -24.54
C THR A 10 33.96 -11.04 -23.04
N LEU A 11 33.24 -12.04 -22.52
CA LEU A 11 32.91 -12.14 -21.10
C LEU A 11 34.16 -12.40 -20.24
N GLU A 12 35.00 -13.35 -20.64
CA GLU A 12 36.27 -13.65 -19.96
C GLU A 12 37.21 -12.42 -19.94
N GLU A 13 37.31 -11.68 -21.06
CA GLU A 13 38.07 -10.42 -21.12
C GLU A 13 37.45 -9.31 -20.26
N ALA A 14 36.13 -9.17 -20.26
CA ALA A 14 35.44 -8.15 -19.47
C ALA A 14 35.61 -8.43 -17.96
N LEU A 15 35.45 -9.68 -17.53
CA LEU A 15 35.66 -10.09 -16.15
C LEU A 15 37.11 -9.89 -15.70
N GLY A 16 38.09 -10.14 -16.58
CA GLY A 16 39.50 -9.90 -16.29
C GLY A 16 39.89 -8.41 -16.17
N ARG A 17 39.06 -7.51 -16.72
CA ARG A 17 39.26 -6.05 -16.64
C ARG A 17 38.53 -5.40 -15.46
N LEU A 18 37.74 -6.16 -14.70
CA LEU A 18 37.03 -5.60 -13.56
C LEU A 18 38.04 -5.21 -12.46
N PRO A 19 38.02 -3.95 -12.00
CA PRO A 19 38.83 -3.56 -10.85
C PRO A 19 38.41 -4.36 -9.62
N SER A 20 39.39 -4.93 -8.92
CA SER A 20 39.16 -5.57 -7.63
C SER A 20 39.06 -4.49 -6.55
N TYR A 21 37.84 -4.21 -6.11
CA TYR A 21 37.62 -3.32 -4.98
C TYR A 21 37.63 -4.15 -3.70
N ARG A 22 38.76 -4.13 -2.99
CA ARG A 22 38.81 -4.64 -1.61
C ARG A 22 38.63 -3.46 -0.67
N PRO A 23 37.64 -3.49 0.24
CA PRO A 23 37.51 -2.44 1.23
C PRO A 23 38.76 -2.39 2.12
N PRO A 24 39.14 -1.21 2.65
CA PRO A 24 40.20 -1.11 3.64
C PRO A 24 39.90 -2.00 4.84
N GLU A 25 40.90 -2.70 5.38
CA GLU A 25 40.69 -3.63 6.51
C GLU A 25 40.14 -2.93 7.76
N SER A 26 40.43 -1.63 7.91
CA SER A 26 39.90 -0.79 9.00
C SER A 26 38.41 -0.46 8.88
N LEU A 27 37.79 -0.69 7.71
CA LEU A 27 36.38 -0.38 7.48
C LEU A 27 35.48 -1.26 8.37
N TRP A 28 35.79 -2.55 8.45
CA TRP A 28 35.02 -3.50 9.25
C TRP A 28 35.12 -3.20 10.74
N GLY A 29 36.32 -2.91 11.25
CA GLY A 29 36.50 -2.51 12.64
C GLY A 29 35.77 -1.20 12.99
N ARG A 30 35.67 -0.27 12.03
CA ARG A 30 34.88 0.95 12.21
C ARG A 30 33.39 0.65 12.28
N ILE A 31 32.85 -0.14 11.35
CA ILE A 31 31.45 -0.56 11.34
C ILE A 31 31.08 -1.26 12.65
N GLU A 32 31.91 -2.19 13.11
CA GLU A 32 31.73 -2.90 14.38
C GLU A 32 31.74 -1.94 15.58
N SER A 33 32.64 -0.96 15.59
CA SER A 33 32.68 0.06 16.66
C SER A 33 31.47 0.99 16.67
N GLU A 34 30.92 1.31 15.49
CA GLU A 34 29.73 2.16 15.35
C GLU A 34 28.47 1.38 15.78
N LEU A 35 28.32 0.12 15.36
CA LEU A 35 27.26 -0.79 15.79
C LEU A 35 27.26 -1.03 17.31
N ALA A 36 28.43 -1.26 17.91
CA ALA A 36 28.54 -1.41 19.36
C ALA A 36 28.16 -0.12 20.13
N ARG A 37 28.27 1.05 19.49
CA ARG A 37 27.83 2.33 20.05
C ARG A 37 26.32 2.51 19.95
N GLU A 38 25.70 1.99 18.90
CA GLU A 38 24.24 1.97 18.70
C GLU A 38 23.55 0.95 19.62
N GLU A 39 24.18 -0.21 19.86
CA GLU A 39 23.69 -1.23 20.80
C GLU A 39 23.72 -0.76 22.27
N ASN A 40 24.49 0.29 22.57
CA ASN A 40 24.42 0.95 23.86
C ASN A 40 23.11 1.75 23.97
N GLU A 41 22.01 1.07 24.33
CA GLU A 41 20.68 1.64 24.62
C GLU A 41 20.65 2.64 25.80
N LYS A 42 21.76 2.79 26.53
CA LYS A 42 21.84 3.60 27.76
C LYS A 42 21.40 5.06 27.57
N PRO A 43 21.82 5.78 26.50
CA PRO A 43 21.37 7.15 26.26
C PRO A 43 19.87 7.22 25.95
N LEU A 44 19.36 6.23 25.20
CA LEU A 44 17.94 6.16 24.84
C LEU A 44 17.06 5.87 26.06
N ARG A 45 17.46 4.90 26.89
CA ARG A 45 16.77 4.58 28.15
C ARG A 45 16.74 5.78 29.09
N HIS A 46 17.87 6.48 29.23
CA HIS A 46 17.94 7.69 30.04
C HIS A 46 17.04 8.82 29.51
N ALA A 47 16.96 9.00 28.19
CA ALA A 47 16.07 9.97 27.56
C ALA A 47 14.58 9.62 27.76
N LEU A 48 14.23 8.34 27.69
CA LEU A 48 12.86 7.86 27.94
C LEU A 48 12.43 8.07 29.41
N GLU A 49 13.34 7.86 30.36
CA GLU A 49 13.09 8.11 31.79
C GLU A 49 12.87 9.60 32.10
N GLN A 50 13.43 10.50 31.29
CA GLN A 50 13.28 11.95 31.44
C GLN A 50 12.03 12.51 30.77
N LEU A 51 11.25 11.70 30.05
CA LEU A 51 10.05 12.19 29.40
C LEU A 51 8.99 12.54 30.46
N PRO A 52 8.47 13.78 30.48
CA PRO A 52 7.37 14.15 31.36
C PRO A 52 6.11 13.34 31.01
N ALA A 53 5.48 12.77 32.04
CA ALA A 53 4.18 12.15 31.91
C ALA A 53 3.10 13.24 31.78
N TYR A 54 2.63 13.48 30.55
CA TYR A 54 1.48 14.35 30.30
C TYR A 54 0.21 13.50 30.26
N SER A 55 -0.70 13.73 31.21
CA SER A 55 -2.06 13.23 31.12
C SER A 55 -2.95 14.33 30.50
N PRO A 56 -3.76 14.03 29.47
CA PRO A 56 -4.64 15.01 28.89
C PRO A 56 -5.69 15.48 29.91
N PRO A 57 -6.09 16.76 29.90
CA PRO A 57 -7.14 17.28 30.77
C PRO A 57 -8.48 16.53 30.55
N PRO A 58 -9.30 16.34 31.60
CA PRO A 58 -10.60 15.66 31.50
C PRO A 58 -11.53 16.21 30.41
N SER A 59 -11.47 17.53 30.15
CA SER A 59 -12.27 18.20 29.11
C SER A 59 -12.00 17.68 27.69
N VAL A 60 -10.81 17.15 27.42
CA VAL A 60 -10.48 16.52 26.13
C VAL A 60 -11.28 15.23 25.96
N TRP A 61 -11.41 14.43 27.03
CA TRP A 61 -12.21 13.21 27.03
C TRP A 61 -13.70 13.50 26.87
N GLU A 62 -14.22 14.50 27.57
CA GLU A 62 -15.62 14.94 27.44
C GLU A 62 -15.95 15.34 26.00
N THR A 63 -15.01 15.97 25.29
CA THR A 63 -15.19 16.37 23.89
C THR A 63 -15.25 15.17 22.95
N VAL A 64 -14.43 14.14 23.21
CA VAL A 64 -14.43 12.89 22.43
C VAL A 64 -15.74 12.13 22.66
N GLU A 65 -16.18 12.00 23.90
CA GLU A 65 -17.42 11.30 24.28
C GLU A 65 -18.66 11.98 23.69
N ALA A 66 -18.72 13.32 23.75
CA ALA A 66 -19.78 14.10 23.14
C ALA A 66 -19.80 14.02 21.60
N GLY A 67 -18.67 13.68 20.96
CA GLY A 67 -18.55 13.46 19.53
C GLY A 67 -19.16 12.11 19.09
N LEU A 68 -19.01 11.08 19.92
CA LEU A 68 -19.53 9.73 19.66
C LEU A 68 -21.06 9.69 19.77
N ASP A 69 -21.65 10.40 20.74
CA ASP A 69 -23.11 10.45 20.94
C ASP A 69 -23.87 11.18 19.82
N ARG A 70 -23.20 12.02 19.02
CA ARG A 70 -23.84 12.77 17.92
C ARG A 70 -24.09 11.92 16.67
N GLY A 71 -23.51 10.72 16.58
CA GLY A 71 -23.64 9.83 15.42
C GLY A 71 -25.02 9.17 15.23
N GLU A 72 -25.90 9.16 16.24
CA GLU A 72 -27.07 8.26 16.24
C GLU A 72 -28.46 8.92 16.20
N ARG A 73 -28.57 10.24 16.01
CA ARG A 73 -29.89 10.89 15.95
C ARG A 73 -30.44 10.99 14.53
N GLN A 74 -30.75 9.84 13.92
CA GLN A 74 -31.63 9.81 12.73
C GLN A 74 -33.08 10.15 13.13
N PRO A 75 -33.78 11.05 12.42
CA PRO A 75 -35.14 11.42 12.74
C PRO A 75 -36.11 10.25 12.55
N ARG A 76 -36.88 9.94 13.60
CA ARG A 76 -37.83 8.81 13.73
C ARG A 76 -38.96 8.73 12.68
N ILE A 77 -39.04 9.69 11.76
CA ILE A 77 -40.18 9.86 10.84
C ILE A 77 -40.13 8.86 9.66
N ARG A 78 -39.01 8.19 9.40
CA ARG A 78 -38.88 7.17 8.33
C ARG A 78 -39.32 5.74 8.71
N ARG A 79 -39.52 5.42 10.00
CA ARG A 79 -39.82 4.03 10.43
C ARG A 79 -41.26 3.59 10.20
N LEU A 80 -42.22 4.51 10.04
CA LEU A 80 -43.64 4.15 9.89
C LEU A 80 -43.99 3.68 8.46
N ALA A 81 -43.29 4.20 7.45
CA ALA A 81 -43.54 3.83 6.05
C ALA A 81 -43.03 2.42 5.68
N TRP A 82 -42.09 1.86 6.46
CA TRP A 82 -41.49 0.55 6.17
C TRP A 82 -42.28 -0.65 6.71
N LEU A 83 -43.22 -0.45 7.65
CA LEU A 83 -44.04 -1.54 8.17
C LEU A 83 -45.16 -1.98 7.21
N ALA A 84 -45.63 -1.10 6.33
CA ALA A 84 -46.66 -1.44 5.34
C ALA A 84 -46.12 -2.31 4.18
N ALA A 85 -44.83 -2.19 3.85
CA ALA A 85 -44.20 -2.94 2.77
C ALA A 85 -43.80 -4.37 3.17
N ALA A 86 -43.52 -4.64 4.45
CA ALA A 86 -43.09 -5.96 4.92
C ALA A 86 -44.23 -6.99 4.97
N ALA A 87 -45.45 -6.56 5.28
CA ALA A 87 -46.61 -7.46 5.41
C ALA A 87 -47.04 -8.09 4.07
N SER A 88 -46.96 -7.34 2.97
CA SER A 88 -47.30 -7.85 1.63
C SER A 88 -46.28 -8.87 1.12
N VAL A 89 -45.00 -8.68 1.41
CA VAL A 89 -43.93 -9.64 1.04
C VAL A 89 -44.06 -10.92 1.87
N ALA A 90 -44.34 -10.84 3.17
CA ALA A 90 -44.52 -12.01 4.02
C ALA A 90 -45.72 -12.89 3.60
N ALA A 91 -46.82 -12.29 3.16
CA ALA A 91 -47.98 -13.02 2.65
C ALA A 91 -47.68 -13.79 1.34
N LEU A 92 -46.90 -13.19 0.43
CA LEU A 92 -46.48 -13.84 -0.81
C LEU A 92 -45.46 -14.97 -0.57
N VAL A 93 -44.53 -14.79 0.38
CA VAL A 93 -43.57 -15.82 0.78
C VAL A 93 -44.27 -16.99 1.48
N ALA A 94 -45.24 -16.73 2.36
CA ALA A 94 -46.01 -17.78 3.02
C ALA A 94 -46.82 -18.62 2.02
N TRP A 95 -47.40 -17.98 0.99
CA TRP A 95 -48.09 -18.68 -0.10
C TRP A 95 -47.13 -19.53 -0.93
N ALA A 96 -45.95 -19.01 -1.29
CA ALA A 96 -44.95 -19.76 -2.03
C ALA A 96 -44.42 -20.98 -1.25
N VAL A 97 -44.11 -20.82 0.05
CA VAL A 97 -43.59 -21.91 0.89
C VAL A 97 -44.61 -23.04 1.06
N PHE A 98 -45.91 -22.75 1.04
CA PHE A 98 -46.94 -23.77 1.23
C PHE A 98 -47.18 -24.65 -0.02
N TYR A 99 -46.84 -24.17 -1.22
CA TYR A 99 -47.15 -24.84 -2.50
C TYR A 99 -45.93 -25.42 -3.24
N LEU A 100 -44.71 -25.23 -2.73
CA LEU A 100 -43.49 -25.78 -3.33
C LEU A 100 -43.08 -27.11 -2.63
N PRO A 101 -42.79 -28.19 -3.38
CA PRO A 101 -42.33 -29.45 -2.79
C PRO A 101 -40.94 -29.28 -2.18
N ALA A 102 -40.77 -29.78 -0.95
CA ALA A 102 -39.52 -29.69 -0.21
C ALA A 102 -38.48 -30.69 -0.73
N GLU A 103 -37.34 -30.21 -1.23
CA GLU A 103 -36.15 -31.04 -1.43
C GLU A 103 -35.36 -31.20 -0.12
N PRO A 104 -34.73 -32.37 0.12
CA PRO A 104 -34.04 -32.65 1.36
C PRO A 104 -32.59 -32.14 1.34
N GLY A 105 -32.13 -31.59 2.46
CA GLY A 105 -30.71 -31.54 2.79
C GLY A 105 -30.20 -30.16 3.18
N ILE A 106 -30.48 -29.75 4.42
CA ILE A 106 -29.74 -28.67 5.08
C ILE A 106 -28.28 -29.13 5.21
N LYS A 107 -27.38 -28.55 4.41
CA LYS A 107 -25.94 -28.59 4.70
C LYS A 107 -25.65 -27.44 5.67
N PRO A 108 -25.20 -27.68 6.91
CA PRO A 108 -24.86 -26.60 7.82
C PRO A 108 -23.69 -25.81 7.25
N VAL A 109 -23.94 -24.57 6.86
CA VAL A 109 -22.92 -23.59 6.51
C VAL A 109 -22.32 -23.11 7.83
N TYR A 110 -21.07 -23.48 8.11
CA TYR A 110 -20.32 -22.94 9.23
C TYR A 110 -20.09 -21.45 8.99
N THR A 111 -20.71 -20.62 9.81
CA THR A 111 -20.44 -19.18 9.87
C THR A 111 -19.27 -19.01 10.84
N TYR A 112 -18.09 -18.73 10.29
CA TYR A 112 -16.98 -18.22 11.08
C TYR A 112 -17.20 -16.72 11.23
N GLU A 113 -17.27 -16.22 12.46
CA GLU A 113 -17.08 -14.79 12.71
C GLU A 113 -15.60 -14.47 12.49
N THR A 114 -15.24 -14.21 11.23
CA THR A 114 -14.09 -13.38 10.96
C THR A 114 -14.47 -11.97 11.38
N GLU A 115 -13.69 -11.37 12.27
CA GLU A 115 -13.71 -9.93 12.48
C GLU A 115 -13.43 -9.29 11.11
N GLU A 116 -14.49 -8.93 10.40
CA GLU A 116 -14.41 -8.10 9.20
C GLU A 116 -13.91 -6.74 9.68
N VAL A 117 -12.59 -6.58 9.68
CA VAL A 117 -11.98 -5.26 9.55
C VAL A 117 -12.65 -4.65 8.34
N ALA A 118 -13.55 -3.70 8.58
CA ALA A 118 -14.45 -3.15 7.56
C ALA A 118 -13.75 -3.07 6.20
N PRO A 119 -14.15 -3.87 5.19
CA PRO A 119 -13.59 -3.79 3.85
C PRO A 119 -14.16 -2.53 3.20
N GLY A 120 -13.70 -1.37 3.65
CA GLY A 120 -14.34 -0.09 3.35
C GLY A 120 -13.45 1.14 3.47
N MET A 121 -12.26 1.06 4.07
CA MET A 121 -11.34 2.20 4.11
C MET A 121 -10.22 2.14 3.06
N PHE A 122 -10.18 1.07 2.25
CA PHE A 122 -9.20 0.88 1.18
C PHE A 122 -9.86 0.26 -0.06
N ALA A 123 -10.88 0.91 -0.61
CA ALA A 123 -11.17 0.76 -2.04
C ALA A 123 -10.04 1.43 -2.82
N ASN A 124 -8.84 0.85 -2.75
CA ASN A 124 -7.65 1.39 -3.37
C ASN A 124 -7.69 1.06 -4.85
N ASN A 125 -8.36 1.91 -5.63
CA ASN A 125 -8.20 1.91 -7.07
C ASN A 125 -6.88 2.61 -7.42
N TRP A 126 -5.76 1.95 -7.12
CA TRP A 126 -4.41 2.44 -7.45
C TRP A 126 -4.23 2.67 -8.96
N ASP A 127 -5.05 2.00 -9.77
CA ASP A 127 -5.03 2.09 -11.23
C ASP A 127 -5.90 3.25 -11.77
N ALA A 128 -6.59 4.03 -10.91
CA ALA A 128 -7.52 5.09 -11.34
C ALA A 128 -6.88 6.14 -12.25
N ASP A 129 -5.66 6.57 -11.90
CA ASP A 129 -4.97 7.69 -12.53
C ASP A 129 -3.80 7.24 -13.42
N GLU A 130 -3.65 5.93 -13.65
CA GLU A 130 -2.50 5.34 -14.34
C GLU A 130 -2.32 5.88 -15.75
N ALA A 131 -3.41 6.00 -16.52
CA ALA A 131 -3.38 6.51 -17.87
C ALA A 131 -2.96 7.99 -17.93
N ALA A 132 -3.39 8.79 -16.94
CA ALA A 132 -3.05 10.21 -16.86
C ALA A 132 -1.58 10.40 -16.52
N LEU A 133 -1.05 9.64 -15.55
CA LEU A 133 0.37 9.66 -15.18
C LEU A 133 1.25 9.28 -16.37
N ARG A 134 0.93 8.17 -17.05
CA ARG A 134 1.71 7.69 -18.20
C ARG A 134 1.71 8.69 -19.36
N ALA A 135 0.61 9.41 -19.60
CA ALA A 135 0.53 10.44 -20.63
C ALA A 135 1.53 11.59 -20.38
N VAL A 136 1.68 12.03 -19.12
CA VAL A 136 2.64 13.08 -18.75
C VAL A 136 4.09 12.60 -18.98
N VAL A 137 4.41 11.38 -18.56
CA VAL A 137 5.74 10.79 -18.77
C VAL A 137 6.05 10.66 -20.27
N GLU A 138 5.09 10.21 -21.07
CA GLU A 138 5.24 10.08 -22.52
C GLU A 138 5.41 11.45 -23.22
N GLN A 139 4.74 12.48 -22.71
CA GLN A 139 4.95 13.86 -23.16
C GLN A 139 6.36 14.33 -22.81
N PHE A 140 6.79 14.17 -21.56
CA PHE A 140 8.13 14.52 -21.09
C PHE A 140 9.25 13.79 -21.86
N ALA A 141 9.05 12.51 -22.20
CA ALA A 141 10.00 11.73 -23.00
C ALA A 141 10.18 12.29 -24.43
N ARG A 142 9.13 12.89 -24.99
CA ARG A 142 9.13 13.41 -26.37
C ARG A 142 9.50 14.89 -26.45
N ASP A 143 9.31 15.66 -25.39
CA ASP A 143 9.55 17.09 -25.35
C ASP A 143 11.02 17.45 -25.66
N PRO A 144 11.29 18.22 -26.73
CA PRO A 144 12.63 18.69 -27.07
C PRO A 144 13.28 19.54 -25.98
N TRP A 145 12.50 20.33 -25.22
CA TRP A 145 13.04 21.18 -24.16
C TRP A 145 13.43 20.34 -22.94
N ALA A 146 12.57 19.40 -22.54
CA ALA A 146 12.88 18.45 -21.47
C ALA A 146 14.20 17.71 -21.70
N LYS A 147 14.48 17.29 -22.95
CA LYS A 147 15.73 16.60 -23.34
C LYS A 147 17.00 17.42 -23.12
N THR A 148 16.90 18.75 -23.03
CA THR A 148 18.07 19.59 -22.75
C THR A 148 18.43 19.60 -21.26
N HIS A 149 17.51 19.16 -20.40
CA HIS A 149 17.72 19.12 -18.95
C HIS A 149 18.60 17.93 -18.58
N ASN A 150 19.57 18.14 -17.68
CA ASN A 150 20.54 17.11 -17.28
C ASN A 150 19.90 15.94 -16.51
N GLN A 151 18.68 16.11 -15.98
CA GLN A 151 17.94 15.06 -15.27
C GLN A 151 17.00 14.26 -16.15
N HIS A 152 16.85 14.60 -17.44
CA HIS A 152 15.87 13.95 -18.34
C HIS A 152 15.98 12.43 -18.35
N GLY A 153 17.18 11.90 -18.60
CA GLY A 153 17.42 10.46 -18.65
C GLY A 153 17.19 9.78 -17.30
N ARG A 154 17.68 10.40 -16.21
CA ARG A 154 17.52 9.86 -14.86
C ARG A 154 16.04 9.78 -14.46
N MET A 155 15.26 10.81 -14.71
CA MET A 155 13.83 10.81 -14.37
C MET A 155 13.05 9.71 -15.11
N LEU A 156 13.44 9.39 -16.36
CA LEU A 156 12.83 8.28 -17.11
C LEU A 156 13.27 6.91 -16.58
N GLU A 157 14.51 6.79 -16.14
CA GLU A 157 15.03 5.59 -15.46
C GLU A 157 14.32 5.36 -14.12
N ASP A 158 14.24 6.40 -13.28
CA ASP A 158 13.52 6.37 -11.99
C ASP A 158 12.04 5.99 -12.20
N TRP A 159 11.42 6.44 -13.29
CA TRP A 159 10.04 6.05 -13.62
C TRP A 159 9.93 4.55 -13.93
N GLN A 160 10.88 3.98 -14.69
CA GLN A 160 10.88 2.56 -14.99
C GLN A 160 11.09 1.71 -13.72
N GLU A 161 12.02 2.12 -12.86
CA GLU A 161 12.27 1.44 -11.58
C GLU A 161 11.01 1.42 -10.71
N LEU A 162 10.29 2.54 -10.62
CA LEU A 162 9.04 2.63 -9.87
C LEU A 162 7.90 1.78 -10.48
N GLU A 163 7.83 1.66 -11.81
CA GLU A 163 6.87 0.76 -12.47
C GLU A 163 7.17 -0.72 -12.17
N GLU A 164 8.44 -1.10 -12.16
CA GLU A 164 8.87 -2.46 -11.83
C GLU A 164 8.59 -2.81 -10.37
N ALA A 165 8.97 -1.93 -9.43
CA ALA A 165 8.70 -2.11 -8.00
C ALA A 165 7.19 -2.20 -7.71
N ARG A 166 6.38 -1.39 -8.40
CA ARG A 166 4.92 -1.44 -8.32
C ARG A 166 4.38 -2.79 -8.79
N ALA A 167 4.87 -3.28 -9.94
CA ALA A 167 4.43 -4.56 -10.49
C ALA A 167 4.77 -5.72 -9.55
N GLU A 168 5.97 -5.74 -8.98
CA GLU A 168 6.41 -6.76 -8.01
C GLU A 168 5.53 -6.77 -6.76
N VAL A 169 5.30 -5.61 -6.13
CA VAL A 169 4.46 -5.53 -4.93
C VAL A 169 3.02 -5.92 -5.25
N LYS A 170 2.50 -5.54 -6.42
CA LYS A 170 1.15 -5.94 -6.87
C LYS A 170 1.04 -7.45 -7.04
N GLU A 171 2.04 -8.08 -7.66
CA GLU A 171 2.10 -9.53 -7.83
C GLU A 171 2.12 -10.25 -6.46
N ILE A 172 2.96 -9.80 -5.53
CA ILE A 172 3.00 -10.37 -4.17
C ILE A 172 1.64 -10.23 -3.48
N MET A 173 0.98 -9.07 -3.61
CA MET A 173 -0.36 -8.84 -3.05
C MET A 173 -1.44 -9.74 -3.67
N GLU A 174 -1.31 -10.07 -4.96
CA GLU A 174 -2.23 -10.98 -5.67
C GLU A 174 -2.01 -12.45 -5.26
N LEU A 175 -0.76 -12.85 -5.02
CA LEU A 175 -0.40 -14.23 -4.65
C LEU A 175 -0.64 -14.55 -3.18
N TYR A 176 -0.25 -13.63 -2.28
CA TYR A 176 -0.20 -13.89 -0.84
C TYR A 176 -1.23 -13.09 -0.03
N GLY A 177 -1.99 -12.21 -0.71
CA GLY A 177 -2.97 -11.34 -0.07
C GLY A 177 -2.41 -10.00 0.35
N LYS A 178 -3.29 -9.13 0.86
CA LYS A 178 -2.99 -7.72 1.14
C LYS A 178 -2.69 -7.50 2.62
N ASP A 179 -1.48 -7.82 3.06
CA ASP A 179 -1.04 -7.49 4.42
C ASP A 179 -0.73 -5.98 4.58
N ALA A 180 -0.73 -5.50 5.82
CA ALA A 180 -0.56 -4.08 6.13
C ALA A 180 0.79 -3.49 5.69
N ARG A 181 1.84 -4.31 5.60
CA ARG A 181 3.16 -3.88 5.15
C ARG A 181 3.17 -3.69 3.63
N LEU A 182 2.62 -4.63 2.87
CA LEU A 182 2.51 -4.53 1.41
C LEU A 182 1.63 -3.35 0.98
N VAL A 183 0.51 -3.13 1.68
CA VAL A 183 -0.35 -1.96 1.42
C VAL A 183 0.40 -0.65 1.66
N ARG A 184 1.22 -0.58 2.73
CA ARG A 184 2.05 0.60 3.01
C ARG A 184 3.11 0.81 1.93
N GLN A 185 3.80 -0.25 1.52
CA GLN A 185 4.84 -0.21 0.49
C GLN A 185 4.26 0.23 -0.86
N MET A 186 3.11 -0.32 -1.27
CA MET A 186 2.40 0.14 -2.46
C MET A 186 2.06 1.63 -2.37
N GLY A 187 1.54 2.08 -1.21
CA GLY A 187 1.25 3.49 -0.99
C GLY A 187 2.47 4.41 -0.96
N GLU A 188 3.66 3.91 -0.63
CA GLU A 188 4.93 4.64 -0.75
C GLU A 188 5.33 4.80 -2.21
N ILE A 189 5.31 3.71 -2.98
CA ILE A 189 5.61 3.69 -4.42
C ILE A 189 4.70 4.66 -5.17
N GLU A 190 3.39 4.63 -4.93
CA GLU A 190 2.44 5.50 -5.64
C GLU A 190 2.66 7.00 -5.33
N ARG A 191 3.09 7.32 -4.11
CA ARG A 191 3.46 8.69 -3.74
C ARG A 191 4.73 9.13 -4.47
N GLU A 192 5.71 8.26 -4.59
CA GLU A 192 6.96 8.54 -5.30
C GLU A 192 6.73 8.73 -6.80
N ARG A 193 5.94 7.84 -7.42
CA ARG A 193 5.48 8.00 -8.82
C ARG A 193 4.82 9.35 -9.04
N SER A 194 3.88 9.72 -8.16
CA SER A 194 3.19 11.00 -8.25
C SER A 194 4.13 12.21 -8.11
N ARG A 195 5.10 12.14 -7.20
CA ARG A 195 6.12 13.22 -7.03
C ARG A 195 7.00 13.34 -8.27
N LEU A 196 7.46 12.21 -8.82
CA LEU A 196 8.31 12.18 -10.01
C LEU A 196 7.56 12.75 -11.21
N VAL A 197 6.32 12.32 -11.46
CA VAL A 197 5.49 12.84 -12.56
C VAL A 197 5.20 14.33 -12.38
N LYS A 198 4.94 14.78 -11.15
CA LYS A 198 4.81 16.21 -10.85
C LYS A 198 6.11 16.95 -11.19
N ALA A 199 7.26 16.40 -10.81
CA ALA A 199 8.56 16.98 -11.14
C ALA A 199 8.82 17.00 -12.64
N MET A 200 8.39 16.00 -13.42
CA MET A 200 8.44 16.05 -14.88
C MET A 200 7.53 17.13 -15.47
N ALA A 201 6.35 17.34 -14.87
CA ALA A 201 5.40 18.36 -15.31
C ALA A 201 5.81 19.80 -14.97
N THR A 202 6.53 20.00 -13.86
CA THR A 202 6.92 21.34 -13.36
C THR A 202 8.42 21.64 -13.44
N GLY A 203 9.26 20.62 -13.62
CA GLY A 203 10.73 20.66 -13.57
C GLY A 203 11.37 20.96 -14.92
N ILE A 204 10.67 21.78 -15.70
CA ILE A 204 11.14 22.49 -16.88
C ILE A 204 11.12 23.98 -16.55
#